data_AF-A0A1H3ATC2-F1
#
_entry.id   AF-A0A1H3ATC2-F1
#
_cell.length_a   1.000
_cell.length_b   1.000
_cell.length_c   1.000
_cell.angle_alpha   90.00
_cell.angle_beta   90.00
_cell.angle_gamma   90.00
#
_symmetry.space_group_name_H-M   'P 1'
#
loop_
_entity.id
_entity.type
_entity.pdbx_description
1 polymer ?
#
loop_
_entity_poly.entity_id
_entity_poly.type
_entity_poly.pdbx_seq_one_letter_code
_entity_poly.pdbx_strand_id
1 'polypeptide(L)'
;MSVVVAFLFGTLMIMNILLAVVVVFLERRNVSATWAWLLVLSFIPVLGFIIYLLFGRNLSHKKIFTWDRQSRLRMRRLVTAQKEGLIERAKCDPLIAEYRELIRMHLNQDQAVLTYHNDLEIYTDGKSKFDALLADLEKAEDHIHLLYYIVRDDHLGQQIGAVLERKAREGVSVRLLYDDLGSRGLSKRFIRMLRKAGGEVEAFFPSRLRWINPRMNYRNHRKLVVIDGKTGYIGGFNIGDEYLGSNPRFGFWRDTHLRIQGGAVHSLQARFVLDWNQASHRNLSFQDYYYPEPFEHGDVNAQIISSGPDAECEQIKNGYIKMILSAKRYIYIQTPYFIPDDSLLDALRIAVTSGIDVRVMIPDKPDHPFVYWATYSYLGELLRIGGRVYIYRNGFLHAKTIVVDDKIASVGTANIDVRSFRLNFEVNAFLYHEGTAKCLADVFHEDMMLSTPLTLEKYMERSLTIRLKESVSRLVSPIL
;
A
#
# COMPACT_ATOMS: atom_id res chain seq x y z
N MET A 1 38.29 -30.71 -20.39
CA MET A 1 37.20 -30.25 -19.50
C MET A 1 37.66 -29.14 -18.57
N SER A 2 38.82 -29.26 -17.91
CA SER A 2 39.40 -28.23 -17.01
C SER A 2 39.66 -26.87 -17.66
N VAL A 3 40.22 -26.83 -18.88
CA VAL A 3 40.53 -25.58 -19.60
C VAL A 3 39.26 -24.80 -19.97
N VAL A 4 38.22 -25.50 -20.42
CA VAL A 4 36.93 -24.89 -20.78
C VAL A 4 36.23 -24.32 -19.54
N VAL A 5 36.28 -25.04 -18.42
CA VAL A 5 35.74 -24.57 -17.13
C VAL A 5 36.51 -23.34 -16.62
N ALA A 6 37.84 -23.34 -16.73
CA ALA A 6 38.66 -22.19 -16.33
C ALA A 6 38.39 -20.95 -17.19
N PHE A 7 38.22 -21.13 -18.51
CA PHE A 7 37.89 -20.04 -19.43
C PHE A 7 36.49 -19.46 -19.20
N LEU A 8 35.50 -20.33 -18.96
CA LEU A 8 34.14 -19.94 -18.57
C LEU A 8 34.15 -19.16 -17.26
N PHE A 9 34.84 -19.66 -16.24
CA PHE A 9 34.95 -18.99 -14.95
C PHE A 9 35.63 -17.62 -15.05
N GLY A 10 36.74 -17.53 -15.79
CA GLY A 10 37.46 -16.26 -16.02
C GLY A 10 36.59 -15.22 -16.73
N THR A 11 35.83 -15.65 -17.76
CA THR A 11 34.91 -14.77 -18.49
C THR A 11 33.79 -14.27 -17.57
N LEU A 12 33.25 -15.14 -16.72
CA LEU A 12 32.18 -14.79 -15.78
C LEU A 12 32.67 -13.80 -14.71
N MET A 13 33.91 -13.94 -14.24
CA MET A 13 34.54 -13.00 -13.31
C MET A 13 34.76 -11.63 -13.95
N ILE A 14 35.23 -11.56 -15.20
CA ILE A 14 35.38 -10.30 -15.94
C ILE A 14 34.02 -9.62 -16.13
N MET A 15 32.99 -10.37 -16.53
CA MET A 15 31.62 -9.86 -16.64
C MET A 15 31.09 -9.34 -15.30
N ASN A 16 31.39 -10.03 -14.20
CA ASN A 16 30.98 -9.62 -12.85
C ASN A 16 31.65 -8.31 -12.41
N ILE A 17 32.96 -8.14 -12.71
CA ILE A 17 33.69 -6.89 -12.45
C ILE A 17 33.13 -5.74 -13.28
N LEU A 18 32.91 -5.96 -14.58
CA LEU A 18 32.29 -4.95 -15.46
C LEU A 18 30.90 -4.55 -14.98
N LEU A 19 30.10 -5.52 -14.52
CA LEU A 19 28.80 -5.24 -13.92
C LEU A 19 28.93 -4.42 -12.63
N ALA A 20 29.85 -4.76 -11.74
CA ALA A 20 30.08 -4.01 -10.50
C ALA A 20 30.46 -2.54 -10.78
N VAL A 21 31.31 -2.31 -11.77
CA VAL A 21 31.66 -0.96 -12.25
C VAL A 21 30.41 -0.26 -12.81
N VAL A 22 29.65 -0.92 -13.68
CA VAL A 22 28.39 -0.39 -14.21
C VAL A 22 27.41 -0.01 -13.10
N VAL A 23 27.24 -0.86 -12.09
CA VAL A 23 26.40 -0.60 -10.91
C VAL A 23 26.87 0.66 -10.17
N VAL A 24 28.16 0.81 -9.93
CA VAL A 24 28.69 1.99 -9.22
C VAL A 24 28.45 3.29 -10.00
N PHE A 25 28.62 3.26 -11.33
CA PHE A 25 28.59 4.48 -12.13
C PHE A 25 27.23 4.82 -12.74
N LEU A 26 26.37 3.83 -13.00
CA LEU A 26 25.07 4.03 -13.66
C LEU A 26 23.90 4.05 -12.66
N GLU A 27 24.03 3.45 -11.48
CA GLU A 27 22.98 3.48 -10.48
C GLU A 27 23.13 4.71 -9.57
N ARG A 28 22.23 5.69 -9.77
CA ARG A 28 21.99 6.79 -8.82
C ARG A 28 21.27 6.28 -7.56
N ARG A 29 21.83 5.26 -6.92
CA ARG A 29 21.26 4.64 -5.72
C ARG A 29 21.61 5.43 -4.47
N ASN A 30 20.84 5.18 -3.41
CA ASN A 30 21.32 5.40 -2.05
C ASN A 30 22.66 4.66 -1.91
N VAL A 31 23.70 5.37 -1.47
CA VAL A 31 25.09 4.89 -1.36
C VAL A 31 25.16 3.52 -0.67
N SER A 32 24.32 3.30 0.34
CA SER A 32 24.22 2.03 1.07
C SER A 32 23.79 0.85 0.18
N ALA A 33 22.84 1.05 -0.74
CA ALA A 33 22.39 0.00 -1.66
C ALA A 33 23.48 -0.33 -2.70
N THR A 34 24.21 0.67 -3.20
CA THR A 34 25.36 0.45 -4.10
C THR A 34 26.43 -0.39 -3.42
N TRP A 35 26.78 -0.06 -2.17
CA TRP A 35 27.71 -0.86 -1.37
C TRP A 35 27.22 -2.28 -1.14
N ALA A 36 25.94 -2.48 -0.81
CA ALA A 36 25.38 -3.82 -0.64
C ALA A 36 25.54 -4.66 -1.91
N TRP A 37 25.24 -4.10 -3.09
CA TRP A 37 25.42 -4.80 -4.36
C TRP A 37 26.88 -5.04 -4.71
N LEU A 38 27.77 -4.09 -4.43
CA LEU A 38 29.22 -4.30 -4.57
C LEU A 38 29.71 -5.47 -3.72
N LEU A 39 29.27 -5.55 -2.46
CA LEU A 39 29.64 -6.65 -1.57
C LEU A 39 29.10 -7.99 -2.09
N VAL A 40 27.82 -8.05 -2.49
CA VAL A 40 27.21 -9.27 -3.05
C VAL A 40 27.93 -9.73 -4.31
N LEU A 41 28.22 -8.81 -5.24
CA LEU A 41 28.94 -9.11 -6.47
C LEU A 41 30.39 -9.54 -6.19
N SER A 42 31.03 -8.98 -5.15
CA SER A 42 32.44 -9.29 -4.81
C SER A 42 32.59 -10.61 -4.06
N PHE A 43 31.78 -10.86 -3.03
CA PHE A 43 31.93 -12.02 -2.14
C PHE A 43 31.24 -13.29 -2.67
N ILE A 44 30.25 -13.14 -3.53
CA ILE A 44 29.51 -14.26 -4.11
C ILE A 44 29.51 -14.10 -5.64
N PRO A 45 30.66 -14.24 -6.32
CA PRO A 45 30.71 -14.14 -7.77
C PRO A 45 29.83 -15.21 -8.43
N VAL A 46 29.36 -14.96 -9.65
CA VAL A 46 28.36 -15.78 -10.37
C VAL A 46 26.96 -15.74 -9.75
N LEU A 47 26.78 -16.18 -8.50
CA LEU A 47 25.46 -16.20 -7.86
C LEU A 47 25.00 -14.77 -7.52
N GLY A 48 25.88 -13.91 -7.04
CA GLY A 48 25.61 -12.47 -6.83
C GLY A 48 25.23 -11.76 -8.13
N PHE A 49 25.82 -12.15 -9.26
CA PHE A 49 25.44 -11.66 -10.59
C PHE A 49 24.00 -12.07 -10.93
N ILE A 50 23.63 -13.33 -10.71
CA ILE A 50 22.25 -13.81 -10.93
C ILE A 50 21.27 -13.09 -10.00
N ILE A 51 21.61 -12.95 -8.71
CA ILE A 51 20.80 -12.24 -7.72
C ILE A 51 20.63 -10.76 -8.14
N TYR A 52 21.68 -10.09 -8.61
CA TYR A 52 21.58 -8.72 -9.12
C TYR A 52 20.66 -8.63 -10.35
N LEU A 53 20.73 -9.57 -11.28
CA LEU A 53 19.84 -9.57 -12.44
C LEU A 53 18.36 -9.72 -12.06
N LEU A 54 18.06 -10.46 -10.99
CA LEU A 54 16.71 -10.71 -10.51
C LEU A 54 16.17 -9.58 -9.63
N PHE A 55 16.99 -9.06 -8.72
CA PHE A 55 16.55 -8.14 -7.66
C PHE A 55 17.18 -6.74 -7.74
N GLY A 56 18.33 -6.62 -8.39
CA GLY A 56 19.11 -5.40 -8.47
C GLY A 56 18.75 -4.48 -9.64
N ARG A 57 17.75 -4.81 -10.46
CA ARG A 57 17.35 -3.92 -11.58
C ARG A 57 16.21 -2.99 -11.17
N ASN A 58 16.40 -1.69 -11.41
CA ASN A 58 15.33 -0.70 -11.27
C ASN A 58 14.27 -0.85 -12.38
N LEU A 59 13.02 -0.53 -12.08
CA LEU A 59 12.05 -0.21 -13.12
C LEU A 59 12.59 0.99 -13.91
N SER A 60 12.64 0.86 -15.24
CA SER A 60 13.04 1.96 -16.11
C SER A 60 12.08 3.14 -15.89
N HIS A 61 12.61 4.37 -15.75
CA HIS A 61 11.83 5.63 -15.70
C HIS A 61 10.96 5.91 -16.96
N LYS A 62 10.93 5.00 -17.94
CA LYS A 62 9.94 5.06 -19.01
C LYS A 62 8.56 4.96 -18.38
N LYS A 63 7.73 5.98 -18.58
CA LYS A 63 6.35 6.09 -18.04
C LYS A 63 5.60 4.77 -18.20
N ILE A 64 5.51 4.05 -17.09
CA ILE A 64 4.78 2.79 -16.99
C ILE A 64 3.30 3.10 -17.20
N PHE A 65 2.79 4.12 -16.51
CA PHE A 65 1.40 4.54 -16.69
C PHE A 65 1.25 5.60 -17.78
N THR A 66 0.40 5.30 -18.75
CA THR A 66 0.04 6.22 -19.83
C THR A 66 -1.35 6.78 -19.59
N TRP A 67 -1.40 8.10 -19.37
CA TRP A 67 -2.63 8.87 -19.55
C TRP A 67 -2.77 9.22 -21.02
N ASP A 68 -3.98 9.16 -21.56
CA ASP A 68 -4.24 9.84 -22.83
C ASP A 68 -4.07 11.36 -22.65
N ARG A 69 -3.85 12.07 -23.76
CA ARG A 69 -3.53 13.50 -23.75
C ARG A 69 -4.66 14.34 -23.15
N GLN A 70 -5.92 14.01 -23.42
CA GLN A 70 -7.07 14.80 -22.98
C GLN A 70 -7.26 14.68 -21.48
N SER A 71 -7.22 13.46 -20.95
CA SER A 71 -7.37 13.19 -19.51
C SER A 71 -6.25 13.81 -18.69
N ARG A 72 -5.01 13.77 -19.21
CA ARG A 72 -3.88 14.47 -18.58
C ARG A 72 -4.08 15.98 -18.55
N LEU A 73 -4.67 16.57 -19.59
CA LEU A 73 -4.98 18.01 -19.61
C LEU A 73 -6.12 18.35 -18.64
N ARG A 74 -7.17 17.53 -18.59
CA ARG A 74 -8.30 17.69 -17.64
C ARG A 74 -7.81 17.65 -16.20
N MET A 75 -7.04 16.62 -15.83
CA MET A 75 -6.48 16.48 -14.49
C MET A 75 -5.59 17.68 -14.13
N ARG A 76 -4.71 18.11 -15.04
CA ARG A 76 -3.88 19.30 -14.84
C ARG A 76 -4.71 20.56 -14.61
N ARG A 77 -5.78 20.78 -15.37
CA ARG A 77 -6.67 21.93 -15.18
C ARG A 77 -7.36 21.88 -13.82
N LEU A 78 -7.89 20.73 -13.42
CA LEU A 78 -8.52 20.54 -12.11
C LEU A 78 -7.54 20.82 -10.97
N VAL A 79 -6.33 20.26 -11.05
CA VAL A 79 -5.28 20.47 -10.05
C VAL A 79 -4.85 21.94 -9.97
N THR A 80 -4.67 22.62 -11.11
CA THR A 80 -4.31 24.05 -11.13
C THR A 80 -5.42 24.90 -10.52
N ALA A 81 -6.67 24.70 -10.94
CA ALA A 81 -7.82 25.43 -10.40
C ALA A 81 -7.97 25.23 -8.88
N GLN A 82 -7.77 24.00 -8.41
CA GLN A 82 -7.85 23.72 -6.97
C GLN A 82 -6.70 24.37 -6.19
N LYS A 83 -5.48 24.41 -6.74
CA LYS A 83 -4.35 25.13 -6.10
C LYS A 83 -4.63 26.63 -5.95
N GLU A 84 -5.21 27.24 -6.97
CA GLU A 84 -5.58 28.66 -6.97
C GLU A 84 -6.71 28.94 -5.97
N GLY A 85 -7.74 28.09 -5.95
CA GLY A 85 -8.88 28.22 -5.03
C GLY A 85 -8.62 27.80 -3.59
N LEU A 86 -7.52 27.09 -3.30
CA LEU A 86 -7.24 26.53 -1.97
C LEU A 86 -7.12 27.60 -0.88
N ILE A 87 -6.63 28.80 -1.22
CA ILE A 87 -6.52 29.92 -0.27
C ILE A 87 -7.91 30.38 0.17
N GLU A 88 -8.83 30.56 -0.78
CA GLU A 88 -10.21 30.97 -0.47
C GLU A 88 -10.94 29.87 0.30
N ARG A 89 -10.75 28.60 -0.08
CA ARG A 89 -11.32 27.46 0.66
C ARG A 89 -10.83 27.40 2.10
N ALA A 90 -9.54 27.64 2.34
CA ALA A 90 -8.96 27.70 3.68
C ALA A 90 -9.53 28.84 4.54
N LYS A 91 -10.19 29.85 3.97
CA LYS A 91 -10.91 30.86 4.77
C LYS A 91 -12.25 30.35 5.31
N CYS A 92 -12.85 29.37 4.64
CA CYS A 92 -14.19 28.86 4.97
C CYS A 92 -14.14 27.56 5.79
N ASP A 93 -13.04 26.82 5.72
CA ASP A 93 -12.87 25.53 6.41
C ASP A 93 -11.58 25.55 7.25
N PRO A 94 -11.68 25.60 8.60
CA PRO A 94 -10.53 25.65 9.48
C PRO A 94 -9.58 24.46 9.35
N LEU A 95 -10.13 23.27 9.08
CA LEU A 95 -9.33 22.05 8.96
C LEU A 95 -8.52 22.06 7.67
N ILE A 96 -9.13 22.54 6.57
CA ILE A 96 -8.41 22.79 5.32
C ILE A 96 -7.35 23.89 5.50
N ALA A 97 -7.61 24.90 6.33
CA ALA A 97 -6.62 25.92 6.65
C ALA A 97 -5.39 25.33 7.35
N GLU A 98 -5.63 24.49 8.36
CA GLU A 98 -4.58 23.83 9.15
C GLU A 98 -3.73 22.87 8.31
N TYR A 99 -4.35 22.08 7.44
CA TYR A 99 -3.66 21.10 6.59
C TYR A 99 -3.40 21.58 5.16
N ARG A 100 -3.51 22.89 4.88
CA ARG A 100 -3.39 23.46 3.54
C ARG A 100 -2.10 23.06 2.82
N GLU A 101 -0.98 23.09 3.54
CA GLU A 101 0.33 22.77 2.97
C GLU A 101 0.46 21.28 2.64
N LEU A 102 -0.19 20.40 3.41
CA LEU A 102 -0.28 18.97 3.12
C LEU A 102 -1.13 18.74 1.86
N ILE A 103 -2.30 19.37 1.78
CA ILE A 103 -3.20 19.28 0.62
C ILE A 103 -2.50 19.74 -0.66
N ARG A 104 -1.80 20.89 -0.58
CA ARG A 104 -1.01 21.44 -1.69
C ARG A 104 0.13 20.52 -2.10
N MET A 105 0.80 19.87 -1.13
CA MET A 105 1.86 18.91 -1.41
C MET A 105 1.32 17.71 -2.19
N HIS A 106 0.20 17.14 -1.79
CA HIS A 106 -0.46 16.04 -2.52
C HIS A 106 -0.86 16.44 -3.95
N LEU A 107 -1.39 17.65 -4.12
CA LEU A 107 -1.69 18.22 -5.45
C LEU A 107 -0.46 18.41 -6.33
N ASN A 108 0.73 18.59 -5.74
CA ASN A 108 1.99 18.74 -6.47
C ASN A 108 2.62 17.38 -6.82
N GLN A 109 2.62 16.43 -5.88
CA GLN A 109 3.38 15.19 -6.01
C GLN A 109 2.60 14.07 -6.74
N ASP A 110 1.29 13.98 -6.56
CA ASP A 110 0.46 12.89 -7.12
C ASP A 110 -0.71 13.39 -7.99
N GLN A 111 -0.86 14.71 -8.14
CA GLN A 111 -2.07 15.31 -8.75
C GLN A 111 -3.36 14.86 -8.04
N ALA A 112 -3.26 14.48 -6.77
CA ALA A 112 -4.39 14.00 -6.00
C ALA A 112 -5.30 15.19 -5.63
N VAL A 113 -6.47 15.22 -6.25
CA VAL A 113 -7.48 16.25 -6.00
C VAL A 113 -8.13 16.05 -4.64
N LEU A 114 -8.29 17.16 -3.91
CA LEU A 114 -9.14 17.21 -2.73
C LEU A 114 -10.59 17.12 -3.17
N THR A 115 -11.27 16.11 -2.67
CA THR A 115 -12.70 15.88 -2.89
C THR A 115 -13.43 16.24 -1.61
N TYR A 116 -14.66 16.74 -1.76
CA TYR A 116 -15.45 17.27 -0.65
C TYR A 116 -16.72 16.43 -0.50
N HIS A 117 -17.32 16.49 0.69
CA HIS A 117 -18.65 15.95 0.94
C HIS A 117 -18.81 14.45 0.61
N ASN A 118 -17.73 13.67 0.82
CA ASN A 118 -17.80 12.23 0.65
C ASN A 118 -18.51 11.60 1.85
N ASP A 119 -19.32 10.59 1.58
CA ASP A 119 -19.87 9.69 2.59
C ASP A 119 -18.91 8.52 2.82
N LEU A 120 -18.72 8.14 4.08
CA LEU A 120 -17.74 7.15 4.49
C LEU A 120 -18.29 6.19 5.53
N GLU A 121 -18.11 4.90 5.26
CA GLU A 121 -18.29 3.83 6.24
C GLU A 121 -16.94 3.15 6.52
N ILE A 122 -16.67 2.89 7.80
CA ILE A 122 -15.45 2.21 8.26
C ILE A 122 -15.79 0.78 8.65
N TYR A 123 -15.05 -0.19 8.11
CA TYR A 123 -15.10 -1.58 8.55
C TYR A 123 -13.79 -1.96 9.25
N THR A 124 -13.94 -2.67 10.37
CA THR A 124 -12.83 -3.15 11.19
C THR A 124 -12.65 -4.67 11.17
N ASP A 125 -13.63 -5.40 10.62
CA ASP A 125 -13.62 -6.84 10.44
C ASP A 125 -13.96 -7.24 8.99
N GLY A 126 -13.51 -8.43 8.59
CA GLY A 126 -13.72 -8.91 7.22
C GLY A 126 -15.16 -9.26 6.91
N LYS A 127 -15.92 -9.79 7.87
CA LYS A 127 -17.29 -10.27 7.63
C LYS A 127 -18.19 -9.10 7.26
N SER A 128 -18.25 -8.06 8.08
CA SER A 128 -19.04 -6.85 7.79
C SER A 128 -18.64 -6.20 6.47
N LYS A 129 -17.33 -6.08 6.22
CA LYS A 129 -16.78 -5.54 4.98
C LYS A 129 -17.22 -6.33 3.75
N PHE A 130 -17.11 -7.66 3.78
CA PHE A 130 -17.41 -8.50 2.60
C PHE A 130 -18.90 -8.68 2.40
N ASP A 131 -19.71 -8.72 3.47
CA ASP A 131 -21.16 -8.70 3.40
C ASP A 131 -21.64 -7.41 2.68
N ALA A 132 -21.10 -6.24 3.06
CA ALA A 132 -21.39 -4.96 2.41
C ALA A 132 -20.92 -4.92 0.94
N LEU A 133 -19.69 -5.36 0.67
CA LEU A 133 -19.15 -5.42 -0.69
C LEU A 133 -20.00 -6.31 -1.61
N LEU A 134 -20.39 -7.50 -1.16
CA LEU A 134 -21.25 -8.39 -1.93
C LEU A 134 -22.61 -7.74 -2.24
N ALA A 135 -23.21 -7.06 -1.26
CA ALA A 135 -24.47 -6.36 -1.44
C ALA A 135 -24.37 -5.21 -2.47
N ASP A 136 -23.27 -4.46 -2.48
CA ASP A 136 -23.04 -3.40 -3.48
C ASP A 136 -22.74 -3.99 -4.87
N LEU A 137 -21.97 -5.08 -4.95
CA LEU A 137 -21.70 -5.75 -6.24
C LEU A 137 -22.99 -6.27 -6.89
N GLU A 138 -23.94 -6.76 -6.09
CA GLU A 138 -25.25 -7.20 -6.59
C GLU A 138 -26.13 -6.06 -7.12
N LYS A 139 -25.85 -4.81 -6.72
CA LYS A 139 -26.58 -3.63 -7.18
C LYS A 139 -25.95 -2.97 -8.41
N ALA A 140 -24.79 -3.43 -8.85
CA ALA A 140 -24.08 -2.84 -9.98
C ALA A 140 -24.91 -2.91 -11.27
N GLU A 141 -24.94 -1.80 -12.01
CA GLU A 141 -25.72 -1.64 -13.24
C GLU A 141 -24.85 -1.40 -14.49
N ASP A 142 -23.67 -0.80 -14.35
CA ASP A 142 -22.82 -0.37 -15.47
C ASP A 142 -21.46 -1.06 -15.48
N HIS A 143 -20.68 -0.92 -14.40
CA HIS A 143 -19.35 -1.52 -14.32
C HIS A 143 -18.90 -1.86 -12.90
N ILE A 144 -18.06 -2.89 -12.85
CA ILE A 144 -17.41 -3.37 -11.63
C ILE A 144 -15.91 -3.48 -11.91
N HIS A 145 -15.10 -2.72 -11.19
CA HIS A 145 -13.65 -2.74 -11.28
C HIS A 145 -13.05 -3.19 -9.95
N LEU A 146 -12.42 -4.37 -9.92
CA LEU A 146 -11.75 -4.89 -8.74
C LEU A 146 -10.24 -4.94 -8.97
N LEU A 147 -9.50 -4.47 -7.97
CA LEU A 147 -8.06 -4.59 -7.93
C LEU A 147 -7.61 -5.10 -6.56
N TYR A 148 -6.91 -6.23 -6.52
CA TYR A 148 -6.45 -6.84 -5.27
C TYR A 148 -5.05 -7.45 -5.40
N TYR A 149 -4.28 -7.39 -4.31
CA TYR A 149 -2.99 -8.07 -4.21
C TYR A 149 -3.17 -9.60 -4.12
N ILE A 150 -4.05 -10.07 -3.24
CA ILE A 150 -4.37 -11.50 -3.13
C ILE A 150 -5.83 -11.73 -3.54
N VAL A 151 -6.02 -12.66 -4.46
CA VAL A 151 -7.30 -13.29 -4.76
C VAL A 151 -7.11 -14.79 -4.66
N ARG A 152 -7.86 -15.42 -3.76
CA ARG A 152 -7.91 -16.88 -3.61
C ARG A 152 -9.12 -17.46 -4.31
N ASP A 153 -8.99 -18.73 -4.68
CA ASP A 153 -10.08 -19.56 -5.20
C ASP A 153 -10.69 -20.43 -4.09
N ASP A 154 -10.99 -19.81 -2.95
CA ASP A 154 -11.56 -20.42 -1.74
C ASP A 154 -13.04 -20.01 -1.56
N HIS A 155 -13.63 -20.20 -0.37
CA HIS A 155 -15.07 -19.98 -0.20
C HIS A 155 -15.47 -18.52 -0.48
N LEU A 156 -14.78 -17.55 0.14
CA LEU A 156 -15.01 -16.13 -0.14
C LEU A 156 -14.73 -15.76 -1.60
N GLY A 157 -13.63 -16.26 -2.16
CA GLY A 157 -13.29 -16.06 -3.57
C GLY A 157 -14.39 -16.53 -4.51
N GLN A 158 -14.94 -17.73 -4.27
CA GLN A 158 -16.04 -18.31 -5.04
C GLN A 158 -17.35 -17.52 -4.90
N GLN A 159 -17.67 -17.01 -3.70
CA GLN A 159 -18.85 -16.16 -3.50
C GLN A 159 -18.77 -14.88 -4.34
N ILE A 160 -17.64 -14.16 -4.24
CA ILE A 160 -17.42 -12.95 -5.05
C ILE A 160 -17.41 -13.31 -6.53
N GLY A 161 -16.70 -14.37 -6.92
CA GLY A 161 -16.64 -14.85 -8.30
C GLY A 161 -18.02 -15.15 -8.89
N ALA A 162 -18.93 -15.73 -8.11
CA ALA A 162 -20.29 -16.03 -8.55
C ALA A 162 -21.12 -14.76 -8.81
N VAL A 163 -21.00 -13.74 -7.96
CA VAL A 163 -21.66 -12.43 -8.20
C VAL A 163 -21.11 -11.79 -9.47
N LEU A 164 -19.78 -11.74 -9.60
CA LEU A 164 -19.11 -11.17 -10.77
C LEU A 164 -19.50 -11.91 -12.06
N GLU A 165 -19.62 -13.24 -12.02
CA GLU A 165 -20.05 -14.04 -13.15
C GLU A 165 -21.50 -13.72 -13.57
N ARG A 166 -22.42 -13.58 -12.61
CA ARG A 166 -23.81 -13.18 -12.88
C ARG A 166 -23.86 -11.79 -13.50
N LYS A 167 -23.18 -10.81 -12.89
CA LYS A 167 -23.14 -9.43 -13.38
C LYS A 167 -22.56 -9.30 -14.78
N ALA A 168 -21.49 -10.04 -15.09
CA ALA A 168 -20.95 -10.08 -16.44
C ALA A 168 -21.97 -10.63 -17.46
N ARG A 169 -22.75 -11.67 -17.10
CA ARG A 169 -23.82 -12.21 -17.98
C ARG A 169 -25.01 -11.26 -18.13
N GLU A 170 -25.29 -10.45 -17.12
CA GLU A 170 -26.31 -9.39 -17.15
C GLU A 170 -25.88 -8.20 -18.03
N GLY A 171 -24.62 -8.16 -18.49
CA GLY A 171 -24.07 -7.11 -19.35
C GLY A 171 -23.26 -6.04 -18.63
N VAL A 172 -23.11 -6.14 -17.31
CA VAL A 172 -22.25 -5.25 -16.52
C VAL A 172 -20.79 -5.45 -16.91
N SER A 173 -20.05 -4.36 -17.11
CA SER A 173 -18.62 -4.41 -17.45
C SER A 173 -17.80 -4.82 -16.23
N VAL A 174 -17.50 -6.12 -16.10
CA VAL A 174 -16.72 -6.66 -14.98
C VAL A 174 -15.24 -6.75 -15.33
N ARG A 175 -14.38 -6.12 -14.53
CA ARG A 175 -12.91 -6.16 -14.67
C ARG A 175 -12.23 -6.53 -13.36
N LEU A 176 -11.44 -7.60 -13.38
CA LEU A 176 -10.63 -8.04 -12.25
C LEU A 176 -9.14 -7.93 -12.59
N LEU A 177 -8.45 -7.04 -11.88
CA LEU A 177 -7.00 -6.93 -11.90
C LEU A 177 -6.41 -7.52 -10.63
N TYR A 178 -5.45 -8.44 -10.77
CA TYR A 178 -4.82 -9.07 -9.62
C TYR A 178 -3.30 -9.08 -9.73
N ASP A 179 -2.62 -9.17 -8.59
CA ASP A 179 -1.18 -9.35 -8.54
C ASP A 179 -0.77 -10.80 -8.83
N ASP A 180 0.04 -11.03 -9.86
CA ASP A 180 0.45 -12.38 -10.32
C ASP A 180 1.16 -13.21 -9.22
N LEU A 181 1.98 -12.56 -8.38
CA LEU A 181 2.73 -13.24 -7.34
C LEU A 181 1.90 -13.42 -6.06
N GLY A 182 1.14 -12.40 -5.66
CA GLY A 182 0.23 -12.46 -4.51
C GLY A 182 -0.88 -13.48 -4.71
N SER A 183 -1.42 -13.59 -5.93
CA SER A 183 -2.57 -14.44 -6.24
C SER A 183 -2.21 -15.78 -6.87
N ARG A 184 -1.10 -16.40 -6.45
CA ARG A 184 -0.72 -17.76 -6.89
C ARG A 184 -1.77 -18.83 -6.55
N GLY A 185 -2.64 -18.54 -5.58
CA GLY A 185 -3.79 -19.38 -5.22
C GLY A 185 -5.01 -19.25 -6.14
N LEU A 186 -5.00 -18.32 -7.11
CA LEU A 186 -6.10 -18.10 -8.05
C LEU A 186 -6.06 -19.15 -9.16
N SER A 187 -7.12 -19.96 -9.29
CA SER A 187 -7.12 -21.04 -10.27
C SER A 187 -7.38 -20.54 -11.69
N LYS A 188 -6.80 -21.25 -12.67
CA LYS A 188 -7.15 -21.05 -14.09
C LYS A 188 -8.62 -21.36 -14.39
N ARG A 189 -9.31 -22.11 -13.53
CA ARG A 189 -10.74 -22.39 -13.67
C ARG A 189 -11.54 -21.14 -13.34
N PHE A 190 -11.22 -20.47 -12.22
CA PHE A 190 -11.84 -19.20 -11.82
C PHE A 190 -11.69 -18.14 -12.93
N ILE A 191 -10.47 -17.95 -13.44
CA ILE A 191 -10.20 -16.97 -14.51
C ILE A 191 -11.01 -17.30 -15.79
N ARG A 192 -11.05 -18.57 -16.19
CA ARG A 192 -11.81 -18.99 -17.38
C ARG A 192 -13.32 -18.82 -17.19
N MET A 193 -13.82 -19.06 -15.98
CA MET A 193 -15.22 -18.90 -15.64
C MET A 193 -15.66 -17.44 -15.85
N LEU A 194 -14.95 -16.48 -15.27
CA LEU A 194 -15.25 -15.05 -15.45
C LEU A 194 -15.12 -14.61 -16.92
N ARG A 195 -14.05 -15.03 -17.61
CA ARG A 195 -13.87 -14.69 -19.03
C ARG A 195 -14.96 -15.25 -19.93
N LYS A 196 -15.46 -16.46 -19.64
CA LYS A 196 -16.56 -17.07 -20.39
C LYS A 196 -17.88 -16.34 -20.16
N ALA A 197 -18.07 -15.74 -18.98
CA ALA A 197 -19.23 -14.91 -18.66
C ALA A 197 -19.18 -13.51 -19.28
N GLY A 198 -18.09 -13.13 -19.94
CA GLY A 198 -17.91 -11.81 -20.54
C GLY A 198 -17.01 -10.87 -19.73
N GLY A 199 -16.60 -11.27 -18.53
CA GLY A 199 -15.69 -10.48 -17.69
C GLY A 199 -14.27 -10.42 -18.23
N GLU A 200 -13.56 -9.35 -17.92
CA GLU A 200 -12.15 -9.18 -18.25
C GLU A 200 -11.29 -9.42 -17.00
N VAL A 201 -10.23 -10.22 -17.15
CA VAL A 201 -9.38 -10.61 -16.00
C VAL A 201 -7.93 -10.50 -16.42
N GLU A 202 -7.16 -9.65 -15.75
CA GLU A 202 -5.76 -9.38 -16.09
C GLU A 202 -4.84 -9.46 -14.88
N ALA A 203 -3.59 -9.86 -15.13
CA ALA A 203 -2.56 -9.97 -14.11
C ALA A 203 -1.60 -8.78 -14.19
N PHE A 204 -1.27 -8.17 -13.05
CA PHE A 204 -0.31 -7.08 -13.00
C PHE A 204 1.13 -7.61 -13.01
N PHE A 205 1.93 -7.16 -13.98
CA PHE A 205 3.29 -7.66 -14.26
C PHE A 205 3.39 -9.21 -14.31
N PRO A 206 2.73 -9.85 -15.29
CA PRO A 206 2.72 -11.30 -15.40
C PRO A 206 4.12 -11.83 -15.73
N SER A 207 4.51 -12.90 -15.05
CA SER A 207 5.79 -13.57 -15.28
C SER A 207 5.74 -14.43 -16.55
N ARG A 208 6.22 -13.91 -17.70
CA ARG A 208 6.30 -14.71 -18.95
C ARG A 208 7.20 -15.95 -18.83
N LEU A 209 8.24 -15.90 -17.99
CA LEU A 209 8.98 -17.09 -17.54
C LEU A 209 8.64 -17.35 -16.07
N ARG A 210 8.22 -18.56 -15.75
CA ARG A 210 7.80 -18.94 -14.38
C ARG A 210 8.92 -18.84 -13.33
N TRP A 211 10.18 -18.75 -13.76
CA TRP A 211 11.38 -18.85 -12.91
C TRP A 211 12.29 -17.61 -12.91
N ILE A 212 12.15 -16.69 -13.85
CA ILE A 212 13.02 -15.50 -13.99
C ILE A 212 12.15 -14.31 -14.36
N ASN A 213 11.86 -13.44 -13.40
CA ASN A 213 11.17 -12.18 -13.66
C ASN A 213 11.92 -11.03 -12.96
N PRO A 214 12.65 -10.19 -13.72
CA PRO A 214 13.40 -9.07 -13.15
C PRO A 214 12.50 -7.96 -12.57
N ARG A 215 11.16 -8.10 -12.68
CA ARG A 215 10.17 -7.21 -12.04
C ARG A 215 9.51 -7.84 -10.81
N MET A 216 10.00 -8.97 -10.30
CA MET A 216 9.43 -9.63 -9.11
C MET A 216 9.37 -8.71 -7.88
N ASN A 217 10.29 -7.75 -7.79
CA ASN A 217 10.34 -6.81 -6.68
C ASN A 217 9.18 -5.82 -6.66
N TYR A 218 8.53 -5.58 -7.80
CA TYR A 218 7.47 -4.56 -7.90
C TYR A 218 6.11 -5.24 -7.93
N ARG A 219 5.34 -5.03 -6.88
CA ARG A 219 4.02 -5.66 -6.73
C ARG A 219 2.93 -4.62 -6.60
N ASN A 220 1.77 -4.93 -7.17
CA ASN A 220 0.58 -4.13 -6.96
C ASN A 220 -0.06 -4.55 -5.65
N HIS A 221 0.22 -3.77 -4.61
CA HIS A 221 -0.26 -4.04 -3.27
C HIS A 221 -1.54 -3.26 -2.94
N ARG A 222 -2.13 -2.59 -3.93
CA ARG A 222 -3.41 -1.90 -3.78
C ARG A 222 -4.56 -2.92 -3.64
N LYS A 223 -5.59 -2.51 -2.91
CA LYS A 223 -6.86 -3.22 -2.76
C LYS A 223 -7.94 -2.16 -2.89
N LEU A 224 -8.59 -2.11 -4.05
CA LEU A 224 -9.68 -1.18 -4.29
C LEU A 224 -10.77 -1.82 -5.13
N VAL A 225 -11.98 -1.33 -4.96
CA VAL A 225 -13.14 -1.67 -5.79
C VAL A 225 -13.80 -0.37 -6.23
N VAL A 226 -14.27 -0.31 -7.47
CA VAL A 226 -15.16 0.76 -7.95
C VAL A 226 -16.38 0.11 -8.60
N ILE A 227 -17.56 0.56 -8.19
CA ILE A 227 -18.86 0.10 -8.68
C ILE A 227 -19.59 1.31 -9.25
N ASP A 228 -19.88 1.26 -10.55
CA ASP A 228 -20.60 2.28 -11.32
C ASP A 228 -20.04 3.71 -11.20
N GLY A 229 -18.79 3.87 -10.78
CA GLY A 229 -18.18 5.16 -10.46
C GLY A 229 -18.78 5.87 -9.24
N LYS A 230 -19.73 5.22 -8.53
CA LYS A 230 -20.51 5.81 -7.42
C LYS A 230 -20.07 5.31 -6.05
N THR A 231 -19.68 4.03 -5.97
CA THR A 231 -19.26 3.40 -4.71
C THR A 231 -17.85 2.86 -4.86
N GLY A 232 -16.99 3.20 -3.91
CA GLY A 232 -15.59 2.80 -3.86
C GLY A 232 -15.25 2.05 -2.58
N TYR A 233 -14.32 1.12 -2.65
CA TYR A 233 -13.71 0.48 -1.49
C TYR A 233 -12.20 0.65 -1.51
N ILE A 234 -11.58 0.88 -0.35
CA ILE A 234 -10.12 0.97 -0.18
C ILE A 234 -9.70 0.55 1.23
N GLY A 235 -8.65 -0.26 1.37
CA GLY A 235 -8.12 -0.66 2.68
C GLY A 235 -7.27 -1.92 2.66
N GLY A 236 -7.08 -2.57 3.81
CA GLY A 236 -6.07 -3.64 3.95
C GLY A 236 -6.50 -5.07 3.59
N PHE A 237 -7.80 -5.38 3.63
CA PHE A 237 -8.31 -6.74 3.33
C PHE A 237 -8.05 -7.19 1.87
N ASN A 238 -7.58 -8.42 1.70
CA ASN A 238 -7.59 -9.12 0.40
C ASN A 238 -8.74 -10.13 0.33
N ILE A 239 -8.90 -10.78 -0.83
CA ILE A 239 -9.90 -11.84 -1.02
C ILE A 239 -9.30 -13.20 -0.63
N GLY A 240 -9.78 -13.75 0.47
CA GLY A 240 -9.47 -15.09 0.97
C GLY A 240 -10.11 -15.38 2.33
N ASP A 241 -10.30 -16.65 2.67
CA ASP A 241 -10.99 -17.09 3.89
C ASP A 241 -10.24 -16.69 5.18
N GLU A 242 -8.92 -16.48 5.11
CA GLU A 242 -8.14 -15.96 6.24
C GLU A 242 -8.61 -14.59 6.72
N TYR A 243 -9.13 -13.77 5.81
CA TYR A 243 -9.62 -12.42 6.11
C TYR A 243 -10.99 -12.42 6.80
N LEU A 244 -11.70 -13.56 6.76
CA LEU A 244 -12.92 -13.81 7.54
C LEU A 244 -12.62 -14.40 8.93
N GLY A 245 -11.33 -14.53 9.29
CA GLY A 245 -10.90 -15.14 10.55
C GLY A 245 -10.89 -16.68 10.53
N SER A 246 -11.02 -17.31 9.36
CA SER A 246 -11.10 -18.77 9.23
C SER A 246 -9.75 -19.48 9.28
N ASN A 247 -8.64 -18.75 9.43
CA ASN A 247 -7.30 -19.32 9.49
C ASN A 247 -6.88 -19.58 10.96
N PRO A 248 -6.68 -20.84 11.39
CA PRO A 248 -6.33 -21.15 12.78
C PRO A 248 -5.01 -20.53 13.26
N ARG A 249 -4.06 -20.28 12.36
CA ARG A 249 -2.78 -19.66 12.70
C ARG A 249 -2.99 -18.21 13.16
N PHE A 250 -3.79 -17.46 12.42
CA PHE A 250 -3.96 -16.02 12.63
C PHE A 250 -5.16 -15.71 13.54
N GLY A 251 -6.23 -16.50 13.46
CA GLY A 251 -7.48 -16.25 14.17
C GLY A 251 -8.22 -15.06 13.55
N PHE A 252 -8.88 -14.26 14.40
CA PHE A 252 -9.54 -13.03 13.97
C PHE A 252 -8.58 -12.11 13.21
N TRP A 253 -9.00 -11.66 12.04
CA TRP A 253 -8.22 -10.78 11.17
C TRP A 253 -8.70 -9.35 11.35
N ARG A 254 -7.89 -8.55 12.08
CA ARG A 254 -8.22 -7.16 12.38
C ARG A 254 -7.56 -6.25 11.36
N ASP A 255 -8.35 -5.66 10.47
CA ASP A 255 -7.88 -4.74 9.42
C ASP A 255 -8.90 -3.63 9.18
N THR A 256 -8.50 -2.52 8.58
CA THR A 256 -9.37 -1.36 8.36
C THR A 256 -9.64 -1.17 6.87
N HIS A 257 -10.91 -0.98 6.51
CA HIS A 257 -11.35 -0.72 5.14
C HIS A 257 -12.39 0.39 5.13
N LEU A 258 -12.36 1.20 4.08
CA LEU A 258 -13.35 2.24 3.85
C LEU A 258 -14.26 1.82 2.70
N ARG A 259 -15.55 2.05 2.86
CA ARG A 259 -16.51 2.21 1.76
C ARG A 259 -16.79 3.70 1.60
N ILE A 260 -16.74 4.17 0.37
CA ILE A 260 -16.76 5.59 0.02
C ILE A 260 -17.82 5.83 -1.04
N GLN A 261 -18.63 6.87 -0.87
CA GLN A 261 -19.49 7.42 -1.92
C GLN A 261 -19.21 8.92 -2.06
N GLY A 262 -19.10 9.42 -3.29
CA GLY A 262 -18.73 10.81 -3.58
C GLY A 262 -17.50 10.94 -4.49
N GLY A 263 -16.97 12.16 -4.60
CA GLY A 263 -15.94 12.49 -5.58
C GLY A 263 -14.64 11.69 -5.44
N ALA A 264 -14.32 11.19 -4.24
CA ALA A 264 -13.14 10.34 -4.00
C ALA A 264 -13.18 9.03 -4.81
N VAL A 265 -14.36 8.52 -5.17
CA VAL A 265 -14.51 7.31 -6.00
C VAL A 265 -13.94 7.55 -7.40
N HIS A 266 -14.01 8.77 -7.93
CA HIS A 266 -13.40 9.11 -9.21
C HIS A 266 -11.87 9.02 -9.18
N SER A 267 -11.26 9.36 -8.05
CA SER A 267 -9.81 9.21 -7.88
C SER A 267 -9.42 7.72 -7.83
N LEU A 268 -10.22 6.87 -7.17
CA LEU A 268 -10.04 5.41 -7.21
C LEU A 268 -10.22 4.85 -8.62
N GLN A 269 -11.23 5.31 -9.35
CA GLN A 269 -11.49 4.92 -10.74
C GLN A 269 -10.33 5.29 -11.65
N ALA A 270 -9.82 6.52 -11.55
CA ALA A 270 -8.66 6.96 -12.30
C ALA A 270 -7.43 6.10 -12.00
N ARG A 271 -7.21 5.75 -10.73
CA ARG A 271 -6.12 4.84 -10.34
C ARG A 271 -6.29 3.45 -10.93
N PHE A 272 -7.50 2.90 -10.91
CA PHE A 272 -7.81 1.60 -11.52
C PHE A 272 -7.50 1.62 -13.02
N VAL A 273 -7.99 2.62 -13.76
CA VAL A 273 -7.79 2.75 -15.20
C VAL A 273 -6.29 2.78 -15.55
N LEU A 274 -5.47 3.49 -14.77
CA LEU A 274 -4.02 3.49 -14.98
C LEU A 274 -3.39 2.11 -14.77
N ASP A 275 -3.75 1.42 -13.69
CA ASP A 275 -3.23 0.07 -13.42
C ASP A 275 -3.69 -0.94 -14.46
N TRP A 276 -4.94 -0.82 -14.92
CA TRP A 276 -5.51 -1.63 -15.97
C TRP A 276 -4.79 -1.43 -17.30
N ASN A 277 -4.59 -0.18 -17.73
CA ASN A 277 -3.90 0.15 -18.98
C ASN A 277 -2.44 -0.28 -19.00
N GLN A 278 -1.82 -0.43 -17.83
CA GLN A 278 -0.49 -1.00 -17.71
C GLN A 278 -0.48 -2.53 -17.81
N ALA A 279 -1.53 -3.20 -17.32
CA ALA A 279 -1.60 -4.65 -17.28
C ALA A 279 -2.19 -5.25 -18.57
N SER A 280 -3.19 -4.60 -19.14
CA SER A 280 -4.00 -5.08 -20.26
C SER A 280 -3.50 -4.58 -21.61
N HIS A 281 -3.77 -5.35 -22.66
CA HIS A 281 -3.62 -4.89 -24.05
C HIS A 281 -4.84 -4.08 -24.53
N ARG A 282 -5.95 -4.12 -23.77
CA ARG A 282 -7.18 -3.38 -24.04
C ARG A 282 -7.24 -2.17 -23.13
N ASN A 283 -6.71 -1.06 -23.63
CA ASN A 283 -6.68 0.19 -22.88
C ASN A 283 -8.09 0.74 -22.72
N LEU A 284 -8.42 1.13 -21.49
CA LEU A 284 -9.56 1.94 -21.15
C LEU A 284 -9.22 3.41 -21.40
N SER A 285 -10.11 4.10 -22.10
CA SER A 285 -10.12 5.56 -22.10
C SER A 285 -10.84 6.07 -20.86
N PHE A 286 -10.46 7.27 -20.41
CA PHE A 286 -11.18 7.97 -19.34
C PHE A 286 -12.46 8.56 -19.94
N GLN A 287 -13.50 7.74 -20.04
CA GLN A 287 -14.80 8.16 -20.58
C GLN A 287 -15.66 8.78 -19.47
N ASP A 288 -16.48 9.77 -19.82
CA ASP A 288 -17.26 10.54 -18.83
C ASP A 288 -18.27 9.66 -18.06
N TYR A 289 -18.77 8.56 -18.63
CA TYR A 289 -19.67 7.65 -17.91
C TYR A 289 -19.01 6.95 -16.71
N TYR A 290 -17.68 6.85 -16.68
CA TYR A 290 -16.95 6.35 -15.51
C TYR A 290 -16.88 7.37 -14.36
N TYR A 291 -17.35 8.60 -14.59
CA TYR A 291 -17.26 9.73 -13.67
C TYR A 291 -18.63 10.43 -13.56
N PRO A 292 -19.67 9.74 -13.06
CA PRO A 292 -21.00 10.34 -12.88
C PRO A 292 -20.92 11.54 -11.93
N GLU A 293 -21.91 12.44 -11.95
CA GLU A 293 -21.94 13.55 -10.99
C GLU A 293 -21.86 13.00 -9.55
N PRO A 294 -20.92 13.50 -8.72
CA PRO A 294 -20.72 12.97 -7.39
C PRO A 294 -21.98 13.11 -6.53
N PHE A 295 -22.25 12.07 -5.74
CA PHE A 295 -23.27 12.12 -4.70
C PHE A 295 -22.69 12.90 -3.50
N GLU A 296 -23.12 14.15 -3.30
CA GLU A 296 -22.63 15.04 -2.22
C GLU A 296 -23.54 14.99 -0.99
N HIS A 297 -23.62 13.82 -0.33
CA HIS A 297 -24.44 13.65 0.88
C HIS A 297 -23.64 13.51 2.18
N GLY A 298 -22.32 13.43 2.10
CA GLY A 298 -21.45 13.36 3.27
C GLY A 298 -20.80 14.71 3.61
N ASP A 299 -19.90 14.67 4.59
CA ASP A 299 -19.15 15.83 5.08
C ASP A 299 -17.63 15.60 5.06
N VAL A 300 -17.17 14.45 4.54
CA VAL A 300 -15.77 14.09 4.60
C VAL A 300 -14.99 14.62 3.42
N ASN A 301 -14.00 15.47 3.72
CA ASN A 301 -13.00 15.91 2.76
C ASN A 301 -11.89 14.86 2.64
N ALA A 302 -11.53 14.45 1.42
CA ALA A 302 -10.57 13.37 1.21
C ALA A 302 -9.65 13.58 0.00
N GLN A 303 -8.41 13.10 0.10
CA GLN A 303 -7.49 12.91 -1.01
C GLN A 303 -7.09 11.43 -1.11
N ILE A 304 -7.21 10.85 -2.31
CA ILE A 304 -6.70 9.52 -2.60
C ILE A 304 -5.29 9.66 -3.16
N ILE A 305 -4.29 9.15 -2.42
CA ILE A 305 -2.88 9.25 -2.74
C ILE A 305 -2.35 7.89 -3.15
N SER A 306 -1.64 7.84 -4.26
CA SER A 306 -0.94 6.66 -4.73
C SER A 306 0.56 6.84 -4.63
N SER A 307 1.25 5.76 -4.27
CA SER A 307 2.71 5.67 -4.39
C SER A 307 3.10 4.44 -5.19
N GLY A 308 4.30 4.50 -5.77
CA GLY A 308 4.83 3.42 -6.58
C GLY A 308 6.26 3.68 -7.04
N PRO A 309 6.97 2.63 -7.46
CA PRO A 309 8.35 2.71 -7.97
C PRO A 309 8.49 3.51 -9.28
N ASP A 310 7.38 3.92 -9.87
CA ASP A 310 7.30 4.74 -11.08
C ASP A 310 7.41 6.25 -10.80
N ALA A 311 7.30 6.66 -9.53
CA ALA A 311 7.39 8.04 -9.10
C ALA A 311 8.78 8.40 -8.55
N GLU A 312 9.18 9.67 -8.68
CA GLU A 312 10.43 10.18 -8.09
C GLU A 312 10.31 10.43 -6.58
N CYS A 313 9.09 10.67 -6.09
CA CYS A 313 8.80 10.94 -4.69
C CYS A 313 8.03 9.76 -4.06
N GLU A 314 8.23 9.54 -2.77
CA GLU A 314 7.51 8.54 -1.97
C GLU A 314 6.28 9.25 -1.33
N GLN A 315 5.22 9.48 -2.12
CA GLN A 315 4.13 10.41 -1.78
C GLN A 315 3.40 10.09 -0.47
N ILE A 316 3.04 8.82 -0.25
CA ILE A 316 2.37 8.39 0.99
C ILE A 316 3.30 8.62 2.19
N LYS A 317 4.60 8.31 2.07
CA LYS A 317 5.60 8.55 3.12
C LYS A 317 5.71 10.03 3.45
N ASN A 318 5.80 10.88 2.44
CA ASN A 318 5.84 12.34 2.62
C ASN A 318 4.56 12.85 3.30
N GLY A 319 3.40 12.30 2.93
CA GLY A 319 2.13 12.57 3.59
C GLY A 319 2.17 12.22 5.08
N TYR A 320 2.63 11.02 5.43
CA TYR A 320 2.80 10.60 6.83
C TYR A 320 3.77 11.50 7.61
N ILE A 321 4.93 11.83 7.04
CA ILE A 321 5.88 12.75 7.68
C ILE A 321 5.22 14.11 7.95
N LYS A 322 4.48 14.65 6.98
CA LYS A 322 3.80 15.94 7.12
C LYS A 322 2.67 15.88 8.15
N MET A 323 1.96 14.76 8.29
CA MET A 323 0.98 14.52 9.36
C MET A 323 1.63 14.44 10.73
N ILE A 324 2.74 13.71 10.85
CA ILE A 324 3.47 13.55 12.12
C ILE A 324 4.00 14.90 12.60
N LEU A 325 4.60 15.68 11.70
CA LEU A 325 5.17 16.99 12.02
C LEU A 325 4.11 18.08 12.26
N SER A 326 2.84 17.86 11.92
CA SER A 326 1.75 18.79 12.23
C SER A 326 1.06 18.49 13.56
N ALA A 327 1.31 17.33 14.16
CA ALA A 327 0.67 16.89 15.40
C ALA A 327 0.90 17.85 16.58
N LYS A 328 -0.12 17.98 17.42
CA LYS A 328 -0.21 18.86 18.60
C LYS A 328 -0.54 18.11 19.89
N ARG A 329 -1.22 16.98 19.81
CA ARG A 329 -1.66 16.18 20.97
C ARG A 329 -1.15 14.74 20.89
N TYR A 330 -1.47 14.02 19.82
CA TYR A 330 -1.15 12.60 19.72
C TYR A 330 -1.02 12.11 18.26
N ILE A 331 -0.32 11.00 18.11
CA ILE A 331 -0.20 10.23 16.87
C ILE A 331 -0.46 8.76 17.19
N TYR A 332 -1.50 8.18 16.61
CA TYR A 332 -1.80 6.75 16.75
C TYR A 332 -1.57 6.03 15.43
N ILE A 333 -0.84 4.92 15.47
CA ILE A 333 -0.45 4.15 14.29
C ILE A 333 -0.79 2.67 14.52
N GLN A 334 -1.55 2.07 13.61
CA GLN A 334 -1.68 0.61 13.50
C GLN A 334 -1.02 0.17 12.20
N THR A 335 -0.11 -0.78 12.29
CA THR A 335 0.59 -1.34 11.13
C THR A 335 1.03 -2.77 11.42
N PRO A 336 0.96 -3.73 10.48
CA PRO A 336 1.56 -5.03 10.70
C PRO A 336 3.08 -4.95 10.77
N TYR A 337 3.68 -3.99 10.04
CA TYR A 337 5.12 -3.83 9.89
C TYR A 337 5.52 -2.39 10.23
N PHE A 338 6.45 -2.24 11.17
CA PHE A 338 6.97 -0.95 11.59
C PHE A 338 8.49 -0.93 11.40
N ILE A 339 8.90 -0.71 10.16
CA ILE A 339 10.27 -0.63 9.69
C ILE A 339 10.44 0.74 8.99
N PRO A 340 10.25 1.85 9.72
CA PRO A 340 10.37 3.18 9.13
C PRO A 340 11.78 3.40 8.58
N ASP A 341 11.89 4.16 7.49
CA ASP A 341 13.18 4.70 7.09
C ASP A 341 13.63 5.81 8.05
N ASP A 342 14.88 6.27 7.89
CA ASP A 342 15.48 7.27 8.78
C ASP A 342 14.63 8.56 8.83
N SER A 343 14.07 8.98 7.70
CA SER A 343 13.28 10.22 7.62
C SER A 343 11.97 10.15 8.41
N LEU A 344 11.27 9.02 8.34
CA LEU A 344 10.03 8.81 9.08
C LEU A 344 10.30 8.57 10.57
N LEU A 345 11.37 7.83 10.89
CA LEU A 345 11.80 7.61 12.27
C LEU A 345 12.22 8.92 12.95
N ASP A 346 12.94 9.79 12.24
CA ASP A 346 13.33 11.11 12.75
C ASP A 346 12.10 12.00 12.97
N ALA A 347 11.10 11.96 12.08
CA ALA A 347 9.85 12.70 12.28
C ALA A 347 9.12 12.24 13.56
N LEU A 348 9.05 10.91 13.79
CA LEU A 348 8.47 10.36 15.03
C LEU A 348 9.31 10.75 16.26
N ARG A 349 10.64 10.73 16.16
CA ARG A 349 11.53 11.19 17.23
C ARG A 349 11.27 12.66 17.59
N ILE A 350 11.17 13.53 16.60
CA ILE A 350 10.84 14.94 16.81
C ILE A 350 9.49 15.07 17.50
N ALA A 351 8.46 14.36 17.06
CA ALA A 351 7.14 14.41 17.68
C ALA A 351 7.18 13.97 19.16
N VAL A 352 7.76 12.80 19.46
CA VAL A 352 7.86 12.28 20.84
C VAL A 352 8.64 13.25 21.73
N THR A 353 9.80 13.72 21.28
CA THR A 353 10.64 14.67 22.05
C THR A 353 10.01 16.06 22.21
N SER A 354 9.02 16.40 21.37
CA SER A 354 8.21 17.61 21.50
C SER A 354 7.02 17.44 22.45
N GLY A 355 6.88 16.28 23.11
CA GLY A 355 5.81 15.99 24.06
C GLY A 355 4.52 15.44 23.44
N ILE A 356 4.53 15.07 22.16
CA ILE A 356 3.38 14.45 21.49
C ILE A 356 3.26 12.98 21.92
N ASP A 357 2.05 12.54 22.26
CA ASP A 357 1.78 11.13 22.60
C ASP A 357 1.78 10.26 21.34
N VAL A 358 2.89 9.56 21.09
CA VAL A 358 3.02 8.65 19.95
C VAL A 358 2.80 7.22 20.41
N ARG A 359 1.79 6.55 19.81
CA ARG A 359 1.45 5.16 20.08
C ARG A 359 1.46 4.33 18.82
N VAL A 360 2.18 3.20 18.85
CA VAL A 360 2.24 2.24 17.74
C VAL A 360 1.68 0.90 18.18
N MET A 361 0.82 0.31 17.37
CA MET A 361 0.24 -1.00 17.59
C MET A 361 0.63 -1.97 16.46
N ILE A 362 1.09 -3.16 16.85
CA ILE A 362 1.53 -4.23 15.94
C ILE A 362 0.88 -5.57 16.31
N PRO A 363 0.82 -6.56 15.38
CA PRO A 363 0.37 -7.91 15.68
C PRO A 363 1.31 -8.64 16.64
N ASP A 364 0.78 -9.63 17.36
CA ASP A 364 1.61 -10.49 18.23
C ASP A 364 2.26 -11.67 17.49
N LYS A 365 1.73 -12.06 16.32
CA LYS A 365 2.18 -13.20 15.53
C LYS A 365 3.09 -12.78 14.38
N PRO A 366 4.24 -13.45 14.18
CA PRO A 366 5.02 -13.29 12.97
C PRO A 366 4.35 -14.00 11.78
N ASP A 367 4.20 -13.29 10.67
CA ASP A 367 3.79 -13.82 9.37
C ASP A 367 5.00 -14.03 8.44
N HIS A 368 6.02 -13.18 8.53
CA HIS A 368 7.27 -13.29 7.78
C HIS A 368 8.53 -13.39 8.70
N PRO A 369 9.50 -14.28 8.41
CA PRO A 369 10.62 -14.58 9.30
C PRO A 369 11.49 -13.39 9.72
N PHE A 370 11.73 -12.43 8.82
CA PHE A 370 12.62 -11.29 9.09
C PHE A 370 11.88 -10.00 9.49
N VAL A 371 10.67 -9.79 8.94
CA VAL A 371 9.92 -8.54 9.05
C VAL A 371 9.48 -8.28 10.49
N TYR A 372 9.03 -9.34 11.19
CA TYR A 372 8.63 -9.21 12.59
C TYR A 372 9.78 -8.77 13.49
N TRP A 373 10.98 -9.34 13.33
CA TRP A 373 12.13 -8.96 14.17
C TRP A 373 12.73 -7.61 13.78
N ALA A 374 12.66 -7.22 12.50
CA ALA A 374 12.99 -5.85 12.10
C ALA A 374 12.02 -4.87 12.78
N THR A 375 10.72 -5.13 12.69
CA THR A 375 9.67 -4.35 13.37
C THR A 375 9.97 -4.22 14.86
N TYR A 376 10.23 -5.34 15.55
CA TYR A 376 10.53 -5.35 16.98
C TYR A 376 11.82 -4.56 17.32
N SER A 377 12.82 -4.55 16.43
CA SER A 377 14.04 -3.74 16.58
C SER A 377 13.74 -2.24 16.56
N TYR A 378 12.97 -1.75 15.57
CA TYR A 378 12.61 -0.33 15.45
C TYR A 378 11.64 0.12 16.55
N LEU A 379 10.73 -0.73 17.00
CA LEU A 379 9.89 -0.45 18.17
C LEU A 379 10.74 -0.24 19.43
N GLY A 380 11.84 -0.97 19.57
CA GLY A 380 12.83 -0.73 20.61
C GLY A 380 13.47 0.66 20.58
N GLU A 381 13.68 1.24 19.39
CA GLU A 381 14.13 2.63 19.28
C GLU A 381 13.05 3.61 19.70
N LEU A 382 11.81 3.38 19.24
CA LEU A 382 10.65 4.19 19.61
C LEU A 382 10.43 4.20 21.14
N LEU A 383 10.54 3.05 21.79
CA LEU A 383 10.42 2.94 23.25
C LEU A 383 11.49 3.73 23.99
N ARG A 384 12.74 3.71 23.52
CA ARG A 384 13.84 4.45 24.15
C ARG A 384 13.66 5.97 24.08
N ILE A 385 13.01 6.46 23.03
CA ILE A 385 12.75 7.90 22.89
C ILE A 385 11.46 8.34 23.59
N GLY A 386 10.67 7.41 24.14
CA GLY A 386 9.47 7.71 24.94
C GLY A 386 8.14 7.42 24.25
N GLY A 387 8.15 6.86 23.03
CA GLY A 387 6.93 6.39 22.38
C GLY A 387 6.36 5.13 23.04
N ARG A 388 5.06 4.88 22.87
CA ARG A 388 4.35 3.76 23.49
C ARG A 388 4.02 2.69 22.46
N VAL A 389 4.16 1.42 22.86
CA VAL A 389 3.96 0.29 21.95
C VAL A 389 2.95 -0.68 22.54
N TYR A 390 2.03 -1.14 21.70
CA TYR A 390 0.98 -2.09 22.05
C TYR A 390 1.05 -3.31 21.12
N ILE A 391 1.01 -4.49 21.71
CA ILE A 391 1.02 -5.78 21.00
C ILE A 391 -0.40 -6.34 21.02
N TYR A 392 -1.08 -6.35 19.88
CA TYR A 392 -2.46 -6.80 19.75
C TYR A 392 -2.59 -8.31 19.98
N ARG A 393 -3.52 -8.72 20.86
CA ARG A 393 -3.67 -10.13 21.29
C ARG A 393 -4.91 -10.85 20.78
N ASN A 394 -5.89 -10.12 20.25
CA ASN A 394 -7.14 -10.71 19.80
C ASN A 394 -7.08 -11.22 18.35
N GLY A 395 -5.91 -11.68 17.88
CA GLY A 395 -5.74 -12.19 16.51
C GLY A 395 -4.62 -11.48 15.76
N PHE A 396 -4.76 -11.34 14.45
CA PHE A 396 -3.74 -10.73 13.59
C PHE A 396 -4.14 -9.32 13.19
N LEU A 397 -3.42 -8.32 13.72
CA LEU A 397 -3.56 -6.92 13.34
C LEU A 397 -2.84 -6.65 12.02
N HIS A 398 -3.61 -6.27 11.01
CA HIS A 398 -3.12 -5.93 9.68
C HIS A 398 -3.64 -4.57 9.18
N ALA A 399 -4.23 -3.75 10.05
CA ALA A 399 -4.59 -2.37 9.74
C ALA A 399 -3.37 -1.56 9.28
N LYS A 400 -3.57 -0.58 8.39
CA LYS A 400 -2.57 0.44 8.00
C LYS A 400 -3.17 1.81 8.20
N THR A 401 -3.18 2.24 9.45
CA THR A 401 -3.85 3.47 9.86
C THR A 401 -2.89 4.40 10.59
N ILE A 402 -3.04 5.70 10.33
CA ILE A 402 -2.43 6.77 11.13
C ILE A 402 -3.50 7.80 11.44
N VAL A 403 -3.59 8.22 12.70
CA VAL A 403 -4.56 9.22 13.17
C VAL A 403 -3.81 10.28 13.97
N VAL A 404 -4.13 11.55 13.72
CA VAL A 404 -3.50 12.70 14.39
C VAL A 404 -4.58 13.64 14.91
N ASP A 405 -4.50 13.92 16.22
CA ASP A 405 -5.24 14.96 16.96
C ASP A 405 -6.77 14.99 16.82
N ASP A 406 -7.43 13.86 16.53
CA ASP A 406 -8.85 13.76 16.19
C ASP A 406 -9.23 14.59 14.94
N LYS A 407 -8.26 14.93 14.08
CA LYS A 407 -8.43 15.90 12.98
C LYS A 407 -8.18 15.32 11.59
N ILE A 408 -7.13 14.52 11.46
CA ILE A 408 -6.74 13.92 10.20
C ILE A 408 -6.40 12.45 10.41
N ALA A 409 -6.81 11.62 9.45
CA ALA A 409 -6.46 10.22 9.43
C ALA A 409 -6.02 9.77 8.03
N SER A 410 -5.25 8.69 7.97
CA SER A 410 -5.02 7.96 6.73
C SER A 410 -5.32 6.48 6.92
N VAL A 411 -5.99 5.90 5.93
CA VAL A 411 -6.31 4.47 5.84
C VAL A 411 -5.99 4.01 4.42
N GLY A 412 -5.34 2.86 4.27
CA GLY A 412 -5.02 2.36 2.94
C GLY A 412 -4.27 1.04 2.95
N THR A 413 -3.35 0.90 2.00
CA THR A 413 -2.64 -0.36 1.76
C THR A 413 -1.18 -0.33 2.19
N ALA A 414 -0.59 0.87 2.33
CA ALA A 414 0.83 1.04 2.61
C ALA A 414 1.17 0.70 4.06
N ASN A 415 2.05 -0.30 4.24
CA ASN A 415 2.71 -0.54 5.52
C ASN A 415 3.77 0.53 5.78
N ILE A 416 4.25 0.61 7.02
CA ILE A 416 5.40 1.45 7.37
C ILE A 416 6.68 0.64 7.15
N ASP A 417 7.06 0.44 5.89
CA ASP A 417 8.31 -0.20 5.50
C ASP A 417 8.84 0.35 4.16
N VAL A 418 10.13 0.08 3.89
CA VAL A 418 10.80 0.58 2.68
C VAL A 418 10.15 0.02 1.41
N ARG A 419 9.68 -1.22 1.46
CA ARG A 419 9.03 -1.88 0.33
C ARG A 419 7.71 -1.22 -0.06
N SER A 420 6.81 -0.94 0.88
CA SER A 420 5.56 -0.23 0.63
C SER A 420 5.81 1.19 0.14
N PHE A 421 6.80 1.91 0.68
CA PHE A 421 7.05 3.28 0.25
C PHE A 421 7.75 3.40 -1.11
N ARG A 422 8.59 2.43 -1.50
CA ARG A 422 9.45 2.56 -2.69
C ARG A 422 9.21 1.53 -3.78
N LEU A 423 8.86 0.29 -3.42
CA LEU A 423 8.88 -0.85 -4.35
C LEU A 423 7.48 -1.32 -4.74
N ASN A 424 6.51 -1.27 -3.83
CA ASN A 424 5.14 -1.64 -4.11
C ASN A 424 4.37 -0.44 -4.69
N PHE A 425 3.38 -0.75 -5.50
CA PHE A 425 2.31 0.18 -5.80
C PHE A 425 1.30 0.12 -4.65
N GLU A 426 1.08 1.26 -4.00
CA GLU A 426 0.21 1.42 -2.84
C GLU A 426 -0.82 2.53 -3.08
N VAL A 427 -1.89 2.55 -2.28
CA VAL A 427 -2.92 3.58 -2.30
C VAL A 427 -3.48 3.81 -0.90
N ASN A 428 -3.65 5.08 -0.54
CA ASN A 428 -4.17 5.51 0.74
C ASN A 428 -5.19 6.64 0.58
N ALA A 429 -6.23 6.63 1.39
CA ALA A 429 -7.08 7.79 1.61
C ALA A 429 -6.47 8.64 2.74
N PHE A 430 -6.38 9.95 2.54
CA PHE A 430 -6.12 10.94 3.57
C PHE A 430 -7.42 11.70 3.82
N LEU A 431 -7.90 11.64 5.05
CA LEU A 431 -9.24 12.05 5.48
C LEU A 431 -9.10 13.27 6.38
N TYR A 432 -9.62 14.40 5.92
CA TYR A 432 -9.64 15.68 6.63
C TYR A 432 -11.04 15.85 7.22
N HIS A 433 -11.31 15.14 8.32
CA HIS A 433 -12.59 15.20 8.99
C HIS A 433 -12.47 14.75 10.45
N GLU A 434 -12.94 15.59 11.38
CA GLU A 434 -12.77 15.34 12.80
C GLU A 434 -13.56 14.11 13.27
N GLY A 435 -14.82 13.96 12.82
CA GLY A 435 -15.66 12.82 13.20
C GLY A 435 -15.06 11.48 12.78
N THR A 436 -14.51 11.40 11.56
CA THR A 436 -13.88 10.20 11.03
C THR A 436 -12.54 9.91 11.72
N ALA A 437 -11.72 10.94 11.95
CA ALA A 437 -10.45 10.79 12.66
C ALA A 437 -10.68 10.33 14.11
N LYS A 438 -11.68 10.89 14.80
CA LYS A 438 -12.08 10.46 16.14
C LYS A 438 -12.58 9.02 16.16
N CYS A 439 -13.44 8.63 15.21
CA CYS A 439 -13.90 7.23 15.10
C CYS A 439 -12.72 6.25 14.95
N LEU A 440 -11.72 6.58 14.13
CA LEU A 440 -10.51 5.76 13.99
C LEU A 440 -9.63 5.77 15.26
N ALA A 441 -9.62 6.87 16.03
CA ALA A 441 -8.96 6.93 17.32
C ALA A 441 -9.68 6.07 18.38
N ASP A 442 -11.01 6.07 18.39
CA ASP A 442 -11.82 5.22 19.26
C ASP A 442 -11.58 3.74 18.95
N VAL A 443 -11.56 3.38 17.67
CA VAL A 443 -11.17 2.03 17.20
C VAL A 443 -9.77 1.65 17.68
N PHE A 444 -8.79 2.57 17.63
CA PHE A 444 -7.46 2.32 18.19
C PHE A 444 -7.52 2.04 19.69
N HIS A 445 -8.33 2.79 20.44
CA HIS A 445 -8.50 2.60 21.89
C HIS A 445 -9.19 1.27 22.22
N GLU A 446 -10.19 0.85 21.45
CA GLU A 446 -10.82 -0.47 21.59
C GLU A 446 -9.79 -1.61 21.36
N ASP A 447 -9.01 -1.52 20.27
CA ASP A 447 -7.96 -2.50 19.97
C ASP A 447 -6.85 -2.48 21.06
N MET A 448 -6.60 -1.32 21.68
CA MET A 448 -5.63 -1.16 22.77
C MET A 448 -6.07 -1.92 24.03
N MET A 449 -7.38 -1.99 24.32
CA MET A 449 -7.91 -2.79 25.44
C MET A 449 -7.68 -4.29 25.25
N LEU A 450 -7.53 -4.73 23.99
CA LEU A 450 -7.22 -6.11 23.60
C LEU A 450 -5.71 -6.32 23.36
N SER A 451 -4.87 -5.39 23.82
CA SER A 451 -3.43 -5.40 23.60
C SER A 451 -2.64 -5.51 24.90
N THR A 452 -1.42 -6.02 24.81
CA THR A 452 -0.44 -5.95 25.89
C THR A 452 0.53 -4.79 25.63
N PRO A 453 0.76 -3.87 26.58
CA PRO A 453 1.81 -2.87 26.43
C PRO A 453 3.18 -3.55 26.38
N LEU A 454 4.02 -3.14 25.43
CA LEU A 454 5.44 -3.47 25.40
C LEU A 454 6.20 -2.33 26.07
N THR A 455 6.65 -2.52 27.30
CA THR A 455 7.45 -1.50 28.00
C THR A 455 8.93 -1.61 27.64
N LEU A 456 9.70 -0.55 27.92
CA LEU A 456 11.15 -0.55 27.68
C LEU A 456 11.85 -1.62 28.53
N GLU A 457 11.42 -1.81 29.78
CA GLU A 457 11.97 -2.83 30.69
C GLU A 457 11.81 -4.22 30.08
N LYS A 458 10.57 -4.57 29.68
CA LYS A 458 10.27 -5.84 29.03
C LYS A 458 11.01 -6.03 27.72
N TYR A 459 11.18 -4.96 26.94
CA TYR A 459 11.99 -5.01 25.74
C TYR A 459 13.46 -5.32 26.08
N MET A 460 14.02 -4.73 27.14
CA MET A 460 15.42 -4.95 27.54
C MET A 460 15.69 -6.36 28.11
N GLU A 461 14.68 -7.05 28.64
CA GLU A 461 14.75 -8.43 29.15
C GLU A 461 14.85 -9.53 28.07
N ARG A 462 14.75 -9.16 26.79
CA ARG A 462 14.74 -10.14 25.69
C ARG A 462 16.05 -10.93 25.58
N SER A 463 15.92 -12.21 25.21
CA SER A 463 17.04 -13.15 25.13
C SER A 463 18.08 -12.77 24.07
N LEU A 464 19.32 -13.28 24.24
CA LEU A 464 20.40 -13.10 23.26
C LEU A 464 20.02 -13.59 21.86
N THR A 465 19.22 -14.65 21.77
CA THR A 465 18.70 -15.17 20.49
C THR A 465 17.78 -14.16 19.81
N ILE A 466 16.90 -13.49 20.55
CA ILE A 466 16.03 -12.44 19.99
C ILE A 466 16.87 -11.24 19.54
N ARG A 467 17.84 -10.81 20.35
CA ARG A 467 18.77 -9.73 19.97
C ARG A 467 19.55 -10.05 18.70
N LEU A 468 19.99 -11.30 18.51
CA LEU A 468 20.65 -11.73 17.28
C LEU A 468 19.69 -11.66 16.07
N LYS A 469 18.45 -12.15 16.23
CA LYS A 469 17.43 -12.07 15.18
C LYS A 469 17.12 -10.62 14.79
N GLU A 470 16.96 -9.72 15.75
CA GLU A 470 16.80 -8.28 15.51
C GLU A 470 17.95 -7.71 14.71
N SER A 471 19.19 -7.96 15.13
CA SER A 471 20.39 -7.44 14.45
C SER A 471 20.49 -7.92 13.00
N VAL A 472 20.25 -9.22 12.76
CA VAL A 472 20.23 -9.77 11.40
C VAL A 472 19.10 -9.17 10.57
N SER A 473 17.89 -9.08 11.13
CA SER A 473 16.74 -8.48 10.45
C SER A 473 16.93 -7.00 10.15
N ARG A 474 17.63 -6.26 11.01
CA ARG A 474 17.96 -4.85 10.78
C ARG A 474 18.91 -4.66 9.61
N LEU A 475 19.89 -5.56 9.42
CA LEU A 475 20.81 -5.49 8.28
C LEU A 475 20.10 -5.64 6.93
N VAL A 476 19.01 -6.41 6.90
CA VAL A 476 18.22 -6.62 5.68
C VAL A 476 17.03 -5.66 5.57
N SER A 477 16.76 -4.79 6.55
CA SER A 477 15.61 -3.87 6.51
C SER A 477 15.51 -2.99 5.26
N PRO A 478 16.61 -2.54 4.61
CA PRO A 478 16.50 -1.71 3.39
C PRO A 478 15.89 -2.44 2.18
N ILE A 479 15.78 -3.77 2.24
CA ILE A 479 15.18 -4.61 1.19
C ILE A 479 13.90 -5.32 1.63
N LEU A 480 13.47 -5.13 2.89
CA LEU A 480 12.24 -5.71 3.44
C LEU A 480 11.00 -4.93 3.03
#